data_AF-A0A8T7JXV2-F1
#
_entry.id   AF-A0A8T7JXV2-F1
#
_cell.length_a   1.000
_cell.length_b   1.000
_cell.length_c   1.000
_cell.angle_alpha   90.00
_cell.angle_beta   90.00
_cell.angle_gamma   90.00
#
_symmetry.space_group_name_H-M   'P 1'
#
loop_
_entity.id
_entity.type
_entity.pdbx_description
1 polymer ?
#
loop_
_entity_poly.entity_id
_entity_poly.type
_entity_poly.pdbx_seq_one_letter_code
_entity_poly.pdbx_strand_id
1 'polypeptide(L)'
;RIILGCIEAGDAPDIHTAMDMTPVDYIAKAIIYLSFNKAALGNVFHLLNPNPITWSDVFESVIRAGYAVNKQPFQQWLEAVEEHEDPNTNPLHPLLPFFHIDFAGRMLGVSDSAYNALGREQTQTALAGADFVCAPVDDKLVAKYLDGFVRIGKLNVAKTLPVKTASSPTAVQTAMD
;
A
#
# COMPACT_ATOMS: atom_id res chain seq x y z
N ARG A 1 -1.38 10.10 2.58
CA ARG A 1 -0.49 10.61 3.64
C ARG A 1 0.61 9.63 3.95
N ILE A 2 0.31 8.37 4.28
CA ILE A 2 1.31 7.34 4.59
C ILE A 2 2.38 7.23 3.49
N ILE A 3 1.97 6.94 2.25
CA ILE A 3 2.90 6.84 1.10
C ILE A 3 3.77 8.10 0.97
N LEU A 4 3.15 9.29 0.99
CA LEU A 4 3.86 10.56 0.82
C LEU A 4 4.90 10.80 1.92
N GLY A 5 4.52 10.66 3.19
CA GLY A 5 5.45 10.94 4.28
C GLY A 5 6.52 9.87 4.46
N CYS A 6 6.27 8.63 4.04
CA CYS A 6 7.32 7.61 3.97
C CYS A 6 8.33 7.92 2.85
N ILE A 7 7.84 8.41 1.69
CA ILE A 7 8.75 8.86 0.61
C ILE A 7 9.56 10.09 1.06
N GLU A 8 8.94 11.01 1.78
CA GLU A 8 9.61 12.23 2.27
C GLU A 8 10.66 11.93 3.34
N ALA A 9 10.35 11.04 4.28
CA ALA A 9 11.30 10.57 5.29
C ALA A 9 12.41 9.68 4.72
N GLY A 10 12.14 8.98 3.62
CA GLY A 10 13.03 7.95 3.08
C GLY A 10 12.90 6.59 3.76
N ASP A 11 11.95 6.41 4.68
CA ASP A 11 11.70 5.17 5.42
C ASP A 11 10.22 4.76 5.37
N ALA A 12 9.96 3.46 5.29
CA ALA A 12 8.63 2.87 5.24
C ALA A 12 8.50 1.63 6.13
N PRO A 13 7.29 1.29 6.60
CA PRO A 13 7.08 0.11 7.41
C PRO A 13 7.04 -1.17 6.55
N ASP A 14 7.76 -2.20 6.98
CA ASP A 14 7.75 -3.54 6.39
C ASP A 14 6.68 -4.42 7.05
N ILE A 15 5.42 -4.14 6.73
CA ILE A 15 4.25 -4.83 7.29
C ILE A 15 3.70 -5.81 6.25
N HIS A 16 3.60 -7.08 6.64
CA HIS A 16 3.16 -8.21 5.79
C HIS A 16 1.75 -8.72 6.11
N THR A 17 1.00 -8.03 6.97
CA THR A 17 -0.40 -8.36 7.22
C THR A 17 -1.29 -7.84 6.11
N ALA A 18 -2.34 -8.59 5.78
CA ALA A 18 -3.28 -8.20 4.74
C ALA A 18 -3.97 -6.87 5.08
N MET A 19 -4.16 -6.04 4.07
CA MET A 19 -4.95 -4.82 4.12
C MET A 19 -5.85 -4.71 2.89
N ASP A 20 -7.00 -4.05 3.06
CA ASP A 20 -7.83 -3.66 1.92
C ASP A 20 -7.30 -2.36 1.30
N MET A 21 -7.18 -2.35 -0.01
CA MET A 21 -6.99 -1.13 -0.78
C MET A 21 -7.85 -1.21 -2.03
N THR A 22 -9.07 -0.70 -1.92
CA THR A 22 -10.05 -0.75 -3.01
C THR A 22 -10.14 0.57 -3.78
N PRO A 23 -9.95 0.58 -5.11
CA PRO A 23 -10.14 1.76 -5.95
C PRO A 23 -11.56 2.32 -5.85
N VAL A 24 -11.68 3.64 -5.68
CA VAL A 24 -12.97 4.32 -5.49
C VAL A 24 -13.90 4.23 -6.69
N ASP A 25 -13.35 4.10 -7.90
CA ASP A 25 -14.13 3.92 -9.13
C ASP A 25 -14.81 2.55 -9.18
N TYR A 26 -14.16 1.50 -8.69
CA TYR A 26 -14.81 0.21 -8.48
C TYR A 26 -15.92 0.30 -7.43
N ILE A 27 -15.66 0.92 -6.27
CA ILE A 27 -16.67 1.11 -5.22
C ILE A 27 -17.91 1.83 -5.76
N ALA A 28 -17.71 2.95 -6.45
CA ALA A 28 -18.80 3.75 -7.00
C ALA A 28 -19.64 2.95 -8.00
N LYS A 29 -18.99 2.23 -8.92
CA LYS A 29 -19.68 1.37 -9.90
C LYS A 29 -20.43 0.23 -9.22
N ALA A 30 -19.84 -0.41 -8.22
CA ALA A 30 -20.47 -1.48 -7.45
C ALA A 30 -21.72 -0.99 -6.71
N ILE A 31 -21.65 0.16 -6.04
CA ILE A 31 -22.81 0.77 -5.35
C ILE A 31 -23.94 1.03 -6.35
N ILE A 32 -23.62 1.65 -7.49
CA ILE A 32 -24.62 1.94 -8.53
C ILE A 32 -25.23 0.62 -9.03
N TYR A 33 -24.41 -0.35 -9.44
CA TYR A 33 -24.85 -1.64 -9.96
C TYR A 33 -25.78 -2.37 -8.98
N LEU A 34 -25.38 -2.48 -7.71
CA LEU A 34 -26.17 -3.16 -6.68
C LEU A 34 -27.47 -2.42 -6.37
N SER A 35 -27.47 -1.08 -6.40
CA SER A 35 -28.67 -0.27 -6.12
C SER A 35 -29.82 -0.51 -7.12
N PHE A 36 -29.51 -0.84 -8.37
CA PHE A 36 -30.51 -1.15 -9.40
C PHE A 36 -30.91 -2.63 -9.45
N ASN A 37 -30.22 -3.50 -8.71
CA ASN A 37 -30.53 -4.92 -8.66
C ASN A 37 -31.57 -5.21 -7.58
N LYS A 38 -32.81 -5.56 -7.97
CA LYS A 38 -33.87 -5.91 -7.01
C LYS A 38 -33.48 -7.07 -6.08
N ALA A 39 -32.66 -8.01 -6.55
CA ALA A 39 -32.17 -9.12 -5.72
C ALA A 39 -31.18 -8.67 -4.64
N ALA A 40 -30.61 -7.46 -4.74
CA ALA A 40 -29.74 -6.89 -3.73
C ALA A 40 -30.49 -6.25 -2.54
N LEU A 41 -31.82 -6.07 -2.65
CA LEU A 41 -32.61 -5.45 -1.59
C LEU A 41 -32.58 -6.29 -0.30
N GLY A 42 -32.32 -5.62 0.83
CA GLY A 42 -32.25 -6.26 2.15
C GLY A 42 -30.94 -7.00 2.44
N ASN A 43 -29.99 -6.99 1.51
CA ASN A 43 -28.68 -7.62 1.68
C ASN A 43 -27.60 -6.63 2.13
N VAL A 44 -26.54 -7.18 2.70
CA VAL A 44 -25.32 -6.45 3.07
C VAL A 44 -24.18 -6.92 2.16
N PHE A 45 -23.39 -5.97 1.66
CA PHE A 45 -22.27 -6.25 0.77
C PHE A 45 -21.01 -5.58 1.29
N HIS A 46 -19.93 -6.34 1.42
CA HIS A 46 -18.60 -5.80 1.70
C HIS A 46 -17.87 -5.57 0.38
N LEU A 47 -17.68 -4.30 0.03
CA LEU A 47 -17.00 -3.88 -1.19
C LEU A 47 -15.49 -3.79 -0.94
N LEU A 48 -14.84 -4.95 -0.95
CA LEU A 48 -13.40 -5.11 -0.74
C LEU A 48 -12.68 -5.45 -2.05
N ASN A 49 -11.38 -5.20 -2.10
CA ASN A 49 -10.54 -5.66 -3.18
C ASN A 49 -10.44 -7.20 -3.10
N PRO A 50 -10.80 -7.94 -4.17
CA PRO A 50 -10.69 -9.39 -4.16
C PRO A 50 -9.24 -9.88 -4.02
N ASN A 51 -8.26 -9.02 -4.31
CA ASN A 51 -6.84 -9.27 -4.16
C ASN A 51 -6.31 -8.39 -3.02
N PRO A 52 -6.23 -8.90 -1.77
CA PRO A 52 -5.62 -8.15 -0.67
C PRO A 52 -4.14 -7.87 -0.98
N ILE A 53 -3.62 -6.83 -0.34
CA ILE A 53 -2.22 -6.41 -0.46
C ILE A 53 -1.63 -6.18 0.93
N THR A 54 -0.31 -6.02 1.04
CA THR A 54 0.38 -5.58 2.26
C THR A 54 1.05 -4.21 2.06
N TRP A 55 1.37 -3.47 3.13
CA TRP A 55 2.18 -2.25 2.96
C TRP A 55 3.56 -2.55 2.39
N SER A 56 4.12 -3.72 2.72
CA SER A 56 5.39 -4.17 2.16
C SER A 56 5.34 -4.20 0.62
N ASP A 57 4.29 -4.78 0.04
CA ASP A 57 4.08 -4.84 -1.42
C ASP A 57 3.87 -3.44 -2.05
N VAL A 58 3.11 -2.58 -1.37
CA VAL A 58 2.88 -1.19 -1.81
C VAL A 58 4.21 -0.44 -1.88
N PHE A 59 5.04 -0.54 -0.83
CA PHE A 59 6.32 0.17 -0.79
C PHE A 59 7.37 -0.46 -1.70
N GLU A 60 7.30 -1.75 -1.98
CA GLU A 60 8.09 -2.34 -3.07
C GLU A 60 7.74 -1.73 -4.44
N SER A 61 6.45 -1.53 -4.69
CA SER A 61 5.98 -0.88 -5.92
C SER A 61 6.45 0.58 -5.99
N VAL A 62 6.47 1.29 -4.86
CA VAL A 62 7.03 2.65 -4.74
C VAL A 62 8.54 2.68 -5.04
N ILE A 63 9.29 1.72 -4.53
CA ILE A 63 10.73 1.58 -4.79
C ILE A 63 10.97 1.27 -6.28
N ARG A 64 10.19 0.36 -6.88
CA ARG A 64 10.24 0.06 -8.32
C ARG A 64 9.89 1.27 -9.19
N ALA A 65 9.04 2.17 -8.70
CA ALA A 65 8.74 3.45 -9.33
C ALA A 65 9.87 4.50 -9.20
N GLY A 66 10.97 4.17 -8.51
CA GLY A 66 12.18 4.99 -8.44
C GLY A 66 12.29 5.89 -7.21
N TYR A 67 11.38 5.77 -6.24
CA TYR A 67 11.48 6.54 -4.99
C TYR A 67 12.44 5.86 -4.00
N ALA A 68 13.35 6.64 -3.43
CA ALA A 68 14.32 6.19 -2.46
C ALA A 68 13.64 6.00 -1.09
N VAL A 69 13.17 4.78 -0.83
CA VAL A 69 12.51 4.42 0.43
C VAL A 69 13.12 3.12 0.94
N ASN A 70 13.41 3.09 2.24
CA ASN A 70 13.97 1.96 2.93
C ASN A 70 12.89 1.30 3.79
N LYS A 71 12.60 0.01 3.57
CA LYS A 71 11.63 -0.73 4.38
C LYS A 71 12.27 -1.12 5.71
N GLN A 72 11.59 -0.89 6.82
CA GLN A 72 12.05 -1.15 8.19
C GLN A 72 10.94 -1.83 9.01
N PRO A 73 11.29 -2.66 10.01
CA PRO A 73 10.33 -3.17 10.99
C PRO A 73 9.48 -2.03 11.57
N PHE A 74 8.19 -2.28 11.80
CA PHE A 74 7.22 -1.23 12.18
C PHE A 74 7.69 -0.31 13.32
N GLN A 75 8.27 -0.87 14.39
CA GLN A 75 8.73 -0.06 15.53
C GLN A 75 9.92 0.84 15.17
N GLN A 76 10.87 0.35 14.37
CA GLN A 76 12.00 1.15 13.90
C GLN A 76 11.54 2.26 12.95
N TRP A 77 10.58 1.96 12.07
CA TRP A 77 9.96 2.98 11.24
C TRP A 77 9.23 4.03 12.07
N LEU A 78 8.50 3.62 13.12
CA LEU A 78 7.78 4.55 13.98
C LEU A 78 8.75 5.47 14.74
N GLU A 79 9.81 4.92 15.34
CA GLU A 79 10.89 5.67 15.97
C GLU A 79 11.52 6.68 14.98
N ALA A 80 11.82 6.26 13.75
CA ALA A 80 12.38 7.15 12.72
C ALA A 80 11.44 8.31 12.35
N VAL A 81 10.12 8.08 12.34
CA VAL A 81 9.13 9.14 12.08
C VAL A 81 9.04 10.13 13.25
N GLU A 82 9.20 9.65 14.49
CA GLU A 82 9.21 10.49 15.70
C GLU A 82 10.46 11.35 15.82
N GLU A 83 11.62 10.81 15.45
CA GLU A 83 12.92 11.48 15.53
C GLU A 83 13.19 12.44 14.34
N HIS A 84 12.27 12.49 13.36
CA HIS A 84 12.43 13.33 12.17
C HIS A 84 12.54 14.83 12.53
N GLU A 85 13.61 15.49 12.08
CA GLU A 85 14.09 16.78 12.59
C GLU A 85 13.07 17.93 12.67
N ASP A 86 12.12 17.99 11.73
CA ASP A 86 11.00 18.95 11.79
C ASP A 86 9.64 18.23 11.71
N PRO A 87 8.92 18.13 12.85
CA PRO A 87 7.54 17.65 12.93
C PRO A 87 6.54 18.26 11.95
N ASN A 88 6.78 19.49 11.48
CA ASN A 88 5.88 20.19 10.57
C ASN A 88 6.16 19.89 9.09
N THR A 89 7.29 19.26 8.78
CA THR A 89 7.65 18.90 7.40
C THR A 89 7.04 17.56 7.01
N ASN A 90 7.17 16.53 7.87
CA ASN A 90 6.71 15.20 7.52
C ASN A 90 5.16 15.04 7.65
N PRO A 91 4.44 14.67 6.57
CA PRO A 91 2.99 14.42 6.58
C PRO A 91 2.51 13.37 7.59
N LEU A 92 3.41 12.53 8.11
CA LEU A 92 3.14 11.48 9.09
C LEU A 92 3.07 11.98 10.54
N HIS A 93 3.68 13.11 10.89
CA HIS A 93 3.75 13.53 12.28
C HIS A 93 2.37 13.72 12.94
N PRO A 94 1.35 14.31 12.25
CA PRO A 94 -0.01 14.37 12.79
C PRO A 94 -0.70 13.01 12.94
N LEU A 95 -0.11 11.94 12.38
CA LEU A 95 -0.62 10.57 12.47
C LEU A 95 0.05 9.75 13.58
N LEU A 96 1.15 10.23 14.19
CA LEU A 96 1.87 9.53 15.26
C LEU A 96 0.96 8.99 16.39
N PRO A 97 -0.02 9.76 16.93
CA PRO A 97 -0.92 9.24 17.95
C PRO A 97 -1.71 8.00 17.51
N PHE A 98 -2.00 7.85 16.21
CA PHE A 98 -2.71 6.67 15.69
C PHE A 98 -1.81 5.44 15.58
N PHE A 99 -0.48 5.62 15.52
CA PHE A 99 0.49 4.54 15.42
C PHE A 99 0.82 3.89 16.78
N HIS A 100 0.60 4.59 17.90
CA HIS A 100 0.80 4.05 19.25
C HIS A 100 -0.42 3.33 19.84
N ILE A 101 -1.60 3.49 19.25
CA ILE A 101 -2.82 2.82 19.72
C ILE A 101 -2.87 1.44 19.05
N ASP A 102 -3.50 0.44 19.67
CA ASP A 102 -3.85 -0.86 19.03
C ASP A 102 -4.58 -0.70 17.67
N PHE A 103 -5.11 0.49 17.41
CA PHE A 103 -5.66 0.93 16.14
C PHE A 103 -4.63 0.94 14.99
N ALA A 104 -3.35 1.17 15.25
CA ALA A 104 -2.28 1.13 14.25
C ALA A 104 -2.19 -0.23 13.57
N GLY A 105 -2.21 -1.29 14.39
CA GLY A 105 -2.23 -2.68 13.94
C GLY A 105 -3.55 -3.11 13.29
N ARG A 106 -4.57 -2.23 13.26
CA ARG A 106 -5.84 -2.40 12.49
C ARG A 106 -5.89 -1.51 11.24
N MET A 107 -5.26 -0.34 11.29
CA MET A 107 -5.21 0.65 10.21
C MET A 107 -4.16 0.28 9.16
N LEU A 108 -3.00 -0.20 9.61
CA LEU A 108 -1.89 -0.56 8.75
C LEU A 108 -1.96 -2.02 8.31
N GLY A 109 -2.82 -2.81 8.90
CA GLY A 109 -3.06 -4.17 8.47
C GLY A 109 -4.11 -4.77 9.37
N VAL A 110 -4.56 -5.97 9.05
CA VAL A 110 -5.39 -6.77 9.93
C VAL A 110 -4.86 -8.19 9.88
N SER A 111 -5.12 -9.00 10.91
CA SER A 111 -4.79 -10.42 10.78
C SER A 111 -5.53 -11.01 9.58
N ASP A 112 -4.91 -11.94 8.86
CA ASP A 112 -5.54 -12.60 7.71
C ASP A 112 -6.88 -13.24 8.10
N SER A 113 -6.97 -13.77 9.32
CA SER A 113 -8.21 -14.29 9.88
C SER A 113 -9.32 -13.24 9.98
N ALA A 114 -9.00 -12.03 10.46
CA ALA A 114 -9.97 -10.94 10.58
C ALA A 114 -10.36 -10.39 9.21
N TYR A 115 -9.40 -10.27 8.27
CA TYR A 115 -9.68 -9.88 6.89
C TYR A 115 -10.63 -10.88 6.21
N ASN A 116 -10.32 -12.17 6.30
CA ASN A 116 -11.12 -13.24 5.71
C ASN A 116 -12.51 -13.33 6.36
N ALA A 117 -12.62 -13.05 7.66
CA ALA A 117 -13.89 -13.05 8.39
C ALA A 117 -14.87 -11.96 7.92
N LEU A 118 -14.40 -10.89 7.26
CA LEU A 118 -15.31 -9.93 6.62
C LEU A 118 -16.19 -10.65 5.58
N GLY A 119 -15.62 -11.57 4.80
CA GLY A 119 -16.33 -12.28 3.75
C GLY A 119 -16.68 -11.39 2.55
N ARG A 120 -16.46 -11.91 1.34
CA ARG A 120 -16.72 -11.18 0.07
C ARG A 120 -17.53 -11.97 -0.97
N GLU A 121 -17.85 -13.22 -0.66
CA GLU A 121 -18.57 -14.18 -1.52
C GLU A 121 -19.89 -13.59 -2.05
N GLN A 122 -20.68 -12.97 -1.17
CA GLN A 122 -21.98 -12.39 -1.52
C GLN A 122 -21.84 -11.21 -2.49
N THR A 123 -20.85 -10.34 -2.26
CA THR A 123 -20.50 -9.23 -3.16
C THR A 123 -20.06 -9.75 -4.52
N GLN A 124 -19.15 -10.74 -4.55
CA GLN A 124 -18.64 -11.33 -5.78
C GLN A 124 -19.77 -11.97 -6.60
N THR A 125 -20.66 -12.71 -5.93
CA THR A 125 -21.84 -13.31 -6.57
C THR A 125 -22.77 -12.24 -7.15
N ALA A 126 -23.07 -11.18 -6.39
CA ALA A 126 -23.98 -10.13 -6.84
C ALA A 126 -23.40 -9.28 -7.98
N LEU A 127 -22.08 -9.15 -8.07
CA LEU A 127 -21.37 -8.42 -9.13
C LEU A 127 -20.93 -9.29 -10.31
N ALA A 128 -21.23 -10.59 -10.33
CA ALA A 128 -20.75 -11.51 -11.37
C ALA A 128 -21.20 -11.13 -12.80
N GLY A 129 -22.29 -10.38 -12.94
CA GLY A 129 -22.81 -9.87 -14.22
C GLY A 129 -22.36 -8.45 -14.59
N ALA A 130 -21.53 -7.81 -13.76
CA ALA A 130 -21.02 -6.46 -14.03
C ALA A 130 -19.98 -6.47 -15.16
N ASP A 131 -19.93 -5.38 -15.93
CA ASP A 131 -18.96 -5.15 -17.01
C ASP A 131 -17.65 -4.51 -16.51
N PHE A 132 -17.47 -4.43 -15.19
CA PHE A 132 -16.30 -3.88 -14.54
C PHE A 132 -15.75 -4.83 -13.48
N VAL A 133 -14.45 -4.72 -13.22
CA VAL A 133 -13.75 -5.50 -12.20
C VAL A 133 -12.98 -4.57 -11.28
N CYS A 134 -12.71 -5.02 -10.06
CA CYS A 134 -11.79 -4.33 -9.16
C CYS A 134 -10.36 -4.52 -9.65
N ALA A 135 -9.64 -3.41 -9.90
CA ALA A 135 -8.24 -3.49 -10.31
C ALA A 135 -7.37 -4.03 -9.16
N PRO A 136 -6.44 -4.97 -9.44
CA PRO A 136 -5.45 -5.36 -8.44
C PRO A 136 -4.57 -4.15 -8.10
N VAL A 137 -4.09 -4.10 -6.86
CA VAL A 137 -3.10 -3.11 -6.46
C VAL A 137 -1.73 -3.62 -6.88
N ASP A 138 -1.34 -3.29 -8.11
CA ASP A 138 -0.04 -3.67 -8.68
C ASP A 138 0.83 -2.43 -8.94
N ASP A 139 2.03 -2.65 -9.50
CA ASP A 139 2.96 -1.57 -9.89
C ASP A 139 2.29 -0.49 -10.74
N LYS A 140 1.36 -0.87 -11.62
CA LYS A 140 0.69 0.08 -12.53
C LYS A 140 -0.28 0.96 -11.75
N LEU A 141 -1.08 0.38 -10.85
CA LEU A 141 -2.01 1.15 -10.05
C LEU A 141 -1.27 2.06 -9.06
N VAL A 142 -0.21 1.56 -8.42
CA VAL A 142 0.62 2.37 -7.53
C VAL A 142 1.27 3.52 -8.30
N ALA A 143 1.86 3.27 -9.47
CA ALA A 143 2.41 4.33 -10.33
C ALA A 143 1.35 5.38 -10.69
N LYS A 144 0.12 4.97 -11.03
CA LYS A 144 -0.99 5.89 -11.30
C LYS A 144 -1.32 6.80 -10.10
N TYR A 145 -1.23 6.28 -8.87
CA TYR A 145 -1.43 7.09 -7.67
C TYR A 145 -0.27 8.07 -7.43
N LEU A 146 0.97 7.61 -7.63
CA LEU A 146 2.17 8.46 -7.52
C LEU A 146 2.13 9.60 -8.55
N ASP A 147 1.80 9.31 -9.81
CA ASP A 147 1.59 10.30 -10.86
C ASP A 147 0.50 11.30 -10.49
N GLY A 148 -0.57 10.82 -9.83
CA GLY A 148 -1.62 11.66 -9.27
C GLY A 148 -1.05 12.66 -8.26
N PHE A 149 -0.22 12.20 -7.32
CA PHE A 149 0.43 13.06 -6.33
C PHE A 149 1.40 14.06 -6.96
N VAL A 150 2.17 13.65 -7.97
CA VAL A 150 3.05 14.54 -8.74
C VAL A 150 2.24 15.64 -9.41
N ARG A 151 1.14 15.28 -10.09
CA ARG A 151 0.28 16.22 -10.82
C ARG A 151 -0.33 17.29 -9.92
N ILE A 152 -0.67 16.95 -8.68
CA ILE A 152 -1.23 17.90 -7.70
C ILE A 152 -0.15 18.59 -6.86
N GLY A 153 1.14 18.42 -7.19
CA GLY A 153 2.26 19.07 -6.50
C GLY A 153 2.51 18.56 -5.08
N LYS A 154 2.06 17.35 -4.75
CA LYS A 154 2.27 16.71 -3.43
C LYS A 154 3.48 15.78 -3.40
N LEU A 155 4.08 15.50 -4.55
CA LEU A 155 5.23 14.63 -4.69
C LEU A 155 6.12 15.16 -5.81
N ASN A 156 7.44 15.07 -5.64
CA ASN A 156 8.37 15.35 -6.71
C ASN A 156 8.52 14.12 -7.62
N VAL A 157 8.89 14.32 -8.88
CA VAL A 157 9.23 13.20 -9.77
C VAL A 157 10.40 12.42 -9.15
N ALA A 158 10.33 11.09 -9.22
CA ALA A 158 11.37 10.21 -8.72
C ALA A 158 12.73 10.59 -9.30
N LYS A 159 13.75 10.67 -8.44
CA LYS A 159 15.14 10.77 -8.88
C LYS A 159 15.58 9.37 -9.23
N THR A 160 15.89 9.10 -10.49
CA THR A 160 16.32 7.78 -10.96
C THR A 160 17.42 7.23 -10.04
N LEU A 161 17.14 6.17 -9.29
CA LEU A 161 18.13 5.54 -8.43
C LEU A 161 19.21 4.90 -9.33
N PRO A 162 20.51 5.12 -9.05
CA PRO A 162 21.55 4.39 -9.76
C PRO A 162 21.38 2.89 -9.48
N VAL A 163 21.22 2.11 -10.55
CA VAL A 163 21.19 0.65 -10.47
C VAL A 163 22.50 0.20 -9.83
N LYS A 164 22.44 -0.39 -8.62
CA LYS A 164 23.59 -1.10 -8.05
C LYS A 164 23.85 -2.32 -8.93
N THR A 165 24.82 -2.21 -9.83
CA THR A 165 25.37 -3.35 -10.55
C THR A 165 25.96 -4.32 -9.53
N ALA A 166 25.47 -5.56 -9.52
CA ALA A 166 26.04 -6.63 -8.70
C ALA A 166 27.54 -6.76 -9.00
N SER A 167 28.37 -6.54 -7.98
CA SER A 167 29.79 -6.83 -8.06
C SER A 167 29.99 -8.32 -8.32
N SER A 168 30.65 -8.64 -9.43
CA SER A 168 31.03 -10.02 -9.78
C SER A 168 31.83 -10.67 -8.64
N PRO A 169 31.70 -11.99 -8.42
CA PRO A 169 32.48 -12.67 -7.40
C PRO A 169 33.96 -12.67 -7.80
N THR A 170 34.80 -12.11 -6.93
CA THR A 170 36.26 -12.19 -7.04
C THR A 170 36.68 -13.66 -7.04
N ALA A 171 37.34 -14.09 -8.11
CA ALA A 171 37.92 -15.42 -8.19
C ALA A 171 38.96 -15.59 -7.08
N VAL A 172 38.75 -16.58 -6.21
CA VAL A 172 39.76 -17.05 -5.26
C VAL A 172 40.87 -17.73 -6.05
N GLN A 173 42.04 -17.11 -6.06
CA GLN A 173 43.24 -17.66 -6.66
C GLN A 173 43.89 -18.61 -5.64
N THR A 174 43.77 -19.91 -5.89
CA THR A 174 44.50 -20.97 -5.18
C THR A 174 45.99 -20.84 -5.49
N ALA A 175 46.78 -20.44 -4.50
CA ALA A 175 48.23 -20.60 -4.55
C ALA A 175 48.57 -22.02 -4.05
N MET A 176 49.09 -22.85 -4.95
CA MET A 176 49.99 -23.94 -4.59
C MET A 176 51.39 -23.33 -4.51
N ASP A 177 52.02 -23.45 -3.34
CA ASP A 177 53.42 -23.82 -3.12
C ASP A 177 53.68 -23.96 -1.61
#